data_AF-A0A9C8GN68-F1
#
_entry.id   AF-A0A9C8GN68-F1
#
_cell.length_a   1.000
_cell.length_b   1.000
_cell.length_c   1.000
_cell.angle_alpha   90.00
_cell.angle_beta   90.00
_cell.angle_gamma   90.00
#
_symmetry.space_group_name_H-M   'P 1'
#
loop_
_entity.id
_entity.type
_entity.pdbx_description
1 polymer ?
#
loop_
_entity_poly.entity_id
_entity_poly.type
_entity_poly.pdbx_seq_one_letter_code
_entity_poly.pdbx_strand_id
1 'polypeptide(L)'
;MAAAEDCRAAITRVGLGQAFLGQANVCFVLSAIFQRTRWKYRERAYRSVMLEAGHIGQNLCLAAASMGLGACPVGAFLDEALNDLLGVNGEEEALYIISVGMD
;
A
#
# COMPACT_ATOMS: atom_id res chain seq x y z
N MET A 1 -19.02 6.48 -4.00
CA MET A 1 -17.83 5.91 -4.66
C MET A 1 -17.52 6.81 -5.84
N ALA A 2 -16.40 7.53 -5.82
CA ALA A 2 -15.93 8.20 -7.03
C ALA A 2 -15.77 7.15 -8.13
N ALA A 3 -16.09 7.50 -9.38
CA ALA A 3 -15.89 6.62 -10.52
C ALA A 3 -14.43 6.14 -10.54
N ALA A 4 -14.20 4.88 -10.91
CA ALA A 4 -12.86 4.33 -11.05
C ALA A 4 -12.15 5.00 -12.23
N GLU A 5 -11.48 6.12 -11.97
CA GLU A 5 -10.58 6.76 -12.90
C GLU A 5 -9.33 5.89 -13.10
N ASP A 6 -8.73 5.95 -14.29
CA ASP A 6 -7.49 5.23 -14.59
C ASP A 6 -6.34 5.78 -13.74
N CYS A 7 -5.95 5.02 -12.72
CA CYS A 7 -4.91 5.40 -11.78
C CYS A 7 -3.50 4.96 -12.19
N ARG A 8 -3.29 4.30 -13.35
CA ARG A 8 -1.99 3.71 -13.73
C ARG A 8 -0.86 4.75 -13.83
N ALA A 9 -1.14 5.89 -14.47
CA ALA A 9 -0.17 6.98 -14.55
C ALA A 9 0.06 7.64 -13.19
N ALA A 10 -1.00 7.81 -12.40
CA ALA A 10 -0.92 8.41 -11.07
C ALA A 10 -0.11 7.56 -10.10
N ILE A 11 -0.38 6.24 -10.03
CA ILE A 11 0.31 5.31 -9.12
C ILE A 11 1.80 5.20 -9.45
N THR A 12 2.15 5.23 -10.74
CA THR A 12 3.56 5.24 -11.18
C THR A 12 4.27 6.52 -10.72
N ARG A 13 3.60 7.68 -10.85
CA ARG A 13 4.17 8.97 -10.43
C ARG A 13 4.36 9.04 -8.92
N VAL A 14 3.36 8.65 -8.12
CA VAL A 14 3.48 8.68 -6.65
C VAL A 14 4.45 7.61 -6.15
N GLY A 15 4.59 6.48 -6.84
CA GLY A 15 5.59 5.46 -6.57
C GLY A 15 6.98 5.78 -7.16
N LEU A 16 7.36 7.06 -7.20
CA LEU A 16 8.71 7.51 -7.61
C LEU A 16 9.16 7.03 -9.00
N GLY A 17 8.23 6.87 -9.94
CA GLY A 17 8.52 6.47 -11.32
C GLY A 17 8.72 4.96 -11.51
N GLN A 18 8.39 4.13 -10.51
CA GLN A 18 8.44 2.68 -10.61
C GLN A 18 7.38 2.17 -11.59
N ALA A 19 7.76 1.98 -12.86
CA ALA A 19 6.84 1.68 -13.96
C ALA A 19 5.99 0.42 -13.75
N PHE A 20 6.52 -0.59 -13.04
CA PHE A 20 5.78 -1.83 -12.76
C PHE A 20 4.50 -1.59 -11.95
N LEU A 21 4.41 -0.51 -11.15
CA LEU A 21 3.19 -0.16 -10.42
C LEU A 21 2.02 0.19 -11.34
N GLY A 22 2.29 0.85 -12.47
CA GLY A 22 1.27 1.16 -13.49
C GLY A 22 0.97 0.01 -14.45
N GLN A 23 1.81 -1.03 -14.47
CA GLN A 23 1.65 -2.23 -15.29
C GLN A 23 0.98 -3.37 -14.52
N ALA A 24 1.08 -3.38 -13.20
CA ALA A 24 0.45 -4.37 -12.34
C ALA A 24 -1.06 -4.44 -12.57
N ASN A 25 -1.61 -5.65 -12.50
CA ASN A 25 -3.07 -5.84 -12.62
C ASN A 25 -3.82 -5.21 -11.46
N VAL A 26 -3.21 -5.18 -10.26
CA VAL A 26 -3.74 -4.51 -9.08
C VAL A 26 -2.60 -4.02 -8.18
N CYS A 27 -2.79 -2.84 -7.57
CA CYS A 27 -1.94 -2.34 -6.50
C CYS A 27 -2.77 -2.25 -5.21
N PHE A 28 -2.42 -3.06 -4.22
CA PHE A 28 -2.97 -2.94 -2.87
C PHE A 28 -2.21 -1.84 -2.13
N VAL A 29 -2.91 -0.96 -1.42
CA VAL A 29 -2.27 0.00 -0.52
C VAL A 29 -2.74 -0.29 0.89
N LEU A 30 -1.80 -0.60 1.78
CA LEU A 30 -2.08 -0.73 3.20
C LEU A 30 -2.01 0.64 3.84
N SER A 31 -3.09 1.02 4.52
CA SER A 31 -3.11 2.19 5.38
C SER A 31 -3.34 1.85 6.85
N ALA A 32 -2.98 2.76 7.77
CA ALA A 32 -3.28 2.57 9.18
C ALA A 32 -3.51 3.86 9.96
N ILE A 33 -4.73 4.01 10.48
CA ILE A 33 -5.08 5.05 11.45
C ILE A 33 -4.37 4.75 12.78
N PHE A 34 -3.19 5.34 12.98
CA PHE A 34 -2.33 5.09 14.13
C PHE A 34 -3.02 5.37 15.46
N GLN A 35 -3.93 6.34 15.54
CA GLN A 35 -4.70 6.60 16.78
C GLN A 35 -5.50 5.39 17.25
N ARG A 36 -6.07 4.59 16.34
CA ARG A 36 -6.82 3.37 16.70
C ARG A 36 -5.92 2.36 17.42
N THR A 37 -4.67 2.25 16.98
CA THR A 37 -3.68 1.35 17.60
C THR A 37 -3.08 1.99 18.86
N ARG A 38 -2.82 3.30 18.85
CA ARG A 38 -2.25 4.07 19.97
C ARG A 38 -3.16 4.10 21.19
N TRP A 39 -4.48 4.03 20.99
CA TRP A 39 -5.45 3.88 22.08
C TRP A 39 -5.12 2.68 23.00
N LYS A 40 -4.64 1.56 22.44
CA LYS A 40 -4.33 0.35 23.20
C LYS A 40 -2.83 0.20 23.51
N TYR A 41 -1.97 0.45 22.51
CA TYR A 41 -0.55 0.10 22.57
C TYR A 41 0.37 1.29 22.87
N ARG A 42 -0.18 2.51 22.98
CA ARG A 42 0.56 3.75 23.31
C ARG A 42 1.80 3.91 22.42
N GLU A 43 2.96 4.18 23.00
CA GLU A 43 4.24 4.38 22.29
C GLU A 43 4.70 3.16 21.47
N ARG A 44 4.14 1.96 21.71
CA ARG A 44 4.46 0.77 20.92
C ARG A 44 3.62 0.63 19.65
N ALA A 45 2.61 1.48 19.47
CA ALA A 45 1.69 1.39 18.34
C ALA A 45 2.40 1.42 16.99
N TYR A 46 3.41 2.28 16.82
CA TYR A 46 4.17 2.37 15.57
C TYR A 46 4.80 1.03 15.19
N ARG A 47 5.50 0.39 16.14
CA ARG A 47 6.12 -0.93 15.90
C ARG A 47 5.08 -2.00 15.58
N SER A 48 3.96 -2.00 16.29
CA SER A 48 2.88 -2.95 16.03
C SER A 48 2.29 -2.77 14.63
N VAL A 49 1.99 -1.54 14.22
CA VAL A 49 1.44 -1.25 12.88
C VAL A 49 2.40 -1.70 11.78
N MET A 50 3.71 -1.42 11.93
CA MET A 50 4.72 -1.86 10.95
C MET A 50 4.82 -3.39 10.85
N LEU A 51 4.77 -4.10 11.99
CA LEU A 51 4.79 -5.56 12.01
C LEU A 51 3.56 -6.16 11.31
N GLU A 52 2.36 -5.62 11.59
CA GLU A 52 1.13 -6.04 10.93
C GLU A 52 1.16 -5.77 9.43
N ALA A 53 1.65 -4.59 8.99
CA ALA A 53 1.80 -4.27 7.58
C ALA A 53 2.74 -5.27 6.87
N GLY A 54 3.85 -5.64 7.51
CA GLY A 54 4.77 -6.66 6.99
C GLY A 54 4.13 -8.06 6.91
N HIS A 55 3.40 -8.48 7.94
CA HIS A 55 2.70 -9.76 7.94
C HIS A 55 1.61 -9.84 6.87
N ILE A 56 0.79 -8.79 6.74
CA ILE A 56 -0.23 -8.69 5.70
C ILE A 56 0.43 -8.71 4.32
N GLY A 57 1.52 -7.95 4.15
CA GLY A 57 2.26 -7.91 2.89
C GLY A 57 2.81 -9.28 2.47
N GLN A 58 3.45 -9.99 3.39
CA GLN A 58 3.97 -11.32 3.08
C GLN A 58 2.87 -12.34 2.82
N ASN A 59 1.75 -12.28 3.54
CA ASN A 59 0.59 -13.13 3.27
C ASN A 59 0.04 -12.89 1.86
N LEU A 60 -0.02 -11.63 1.41
CA LEU A 60 -0.44 -11.30 0.05
C LEU A 60 0.54 -11.82 -1.00
N CYS A 61 1.85 -11.70 -0.76
CA CYS A 61 2.87 -12.29 -1.65
C CYS A 61 2.73 -13.81 -1.77
N LEU A 62 2.52 -14.51 -0.65
CA LEU A 62 2.32 -15.97 -0.64
C LEU A 62 1.02 -16.37 -1.35
N ALA A 63 -0.06 -15.61 -1.16
CA ALA A 63 -1.31 -15.83 -1.86
C ALA A 63 -1.15 -15.64 -3.37
N ALA A 64 -0.50 -14.57 -3.81
CA ALA A 64 -0.17 -14.33 -5.23
C ALA A 64 0.66 -15.48 -5.82
N ALA A 65 1.74 -15.87 -5.12
CA ALA A 65 2.60 -16.98 -5.55
C ALA A 65 1.82 -18.31 -5.68
N SER A 66 0.91 -18.60 -4.76
CA SER A 66 0.07 -19.81 -4.83
C SER A 66 -0.88 -19.85 -6.03
N MET A 67 -1.18 -18.69 -6.61
CA MET A 67 -1.99 -18.54 -7.83
C MET A 67 -1.13 -18.41 -9.10
N GLY A 68 0.20 -18.50 -8.98
CA GLY A 68 1.13 -18.31 -10.11
C GLY A 68 1.25 -16.85 -10.56
N LEU A 69 1.00 -15.90 -9.66
CA LEU A 69 1.15 -14.46 -9.90
C LEU A 69 2.42 -13.93 -9.23
N GLY A 70 2.97 -12.86 -9.80
CA GLY A 70 4.03 -12.05 -9.19
C GLY A 70 3.47 -11.04 -8.20
N ALA A 71 4.21 -10.76 -7.13
CA ALA A 71 3.91 -9.68 -6.19
C ALA A 71 5.18 -8.93 -5.80
N CYS A 72 5.12 -7.59 -5.79
CA CYS A 72 6.21 -6.73 -5.38
C CYS A 72 5.74 -5.71 -4.33
N PRO A 73 6.16 -5.87 -3.07
CA PRO A 73 5.96 -4.87 -2.03
C PRO A 73 6.90 -3.67 -2.18
N VAL A 74 6.38 -2.47 -1.96
CA VAL A 74 7.03 -1.18 -2.21
C VAL A 74 6.79 -0.24 -1.04
N GLY A 75 7.87 0.10 -0.35
CA GLY A 75 7.88 1.14 0.70
C GLY A 75 8.34 2.51 0.21
N ALA A 76 8.70 2.64 -1.07
CA ALA A 76 9.21 3.88 -1.65
C ALA A 76 8.12 4.57 -2.48
N PHE A 77 7.51 5.62 -1.93
CA PHE A 77 6.47 6.43 -2.55
C PHE A 77 6.44 7.84 -1.93
N LEU A 78 5.69 8.76 -2.54
CA LEU A 78 5.40 10.09 -2.01
C LEU A 78 4.17 10.02 -1.11
N ASP A 79 4.36 10.09 0.21
CA ASP A 79 3.29 9.90 1.21
C ASP A 79 2.07 10.80 0.98
N GLU A 80 2.28 12.12 0.89
CA GLU A 80 1.20 13.10 0.67
C GLU A 80 0.43 12.80 -0.63
N ALA A 81 1.15 12.61 -1.73
CA ALA A 81 0.54 12.38 -3.03
C ALA A 81 -0.20 11.03 -3.12
N LEU A 82 0.27 10.00 -2.40
CA LEU A 82 -0.42 8.72 -2.32
C LEU A 82 -1.68 8.83 -1.46
N ASN A 83 -1.65 9.56 -0.35
CA ASN A 83 -2.84 9.82 0.46
C ASN A 83 -3.90 10.62 -0.33
N ASP A 84 -3.48 11.63 -1.08
CA ASP A 84 -4.36 12.39 -1.98
C ASP A 84 -4.99 11.48 -3.06
N LEU A 85 -4.19 10.59 -3.66
CA LEU A 85 -4.66 9.63 -4.66
C LEU A 85 -5.70 8.65 -4.08
N LEU A 86 -5.55 8.26 -2.81
CA LEU A 86 -6.50 7.40 -2.10
C LEU A 86 -7.73 8.15 -1.59
N GLY A 87 -7.71 9.49 -1.59
CA GLY A 87 -8.76 10.33 -1.02
C GLY A 87 -8.87 10.20 0.50
N VAL A 88 -7.76 9.87 1.17
CA VAL A 88 -7.69 9.70 2.62
C VAL A 88 -7.02 10.91 3.28
N ASN A 89 -7.27 11.11 4.57
CA ASN A 89 -6.62 12.22 5.27
C ASN A 89 -5.12 11.93 5.43
N GLY A 90 -4.27 12.82 4.92
CA GLY A 90 -2.81 12.67 4.92
C GLY A 90 -2.13 12.68 6.30
N GLU A 91 -2.89 12.58 7.39
CA GLU A 91 -2.35 12.59 8.75
C GLU A 91 -1.85 11.20 9.19
N GLU A 92 -2.45 10.10 8.76
CA GLU A 92 -2.13 8.78 9.32
C GLU A 92 -2.57 7.60 8.41
N GLU A 93 -2.17 7.51 7.13
CA GLU A 93 -2.72 6.44 6.28
C GLU A 93 -1.71 5.61 5.48
N ALA A 94 -1.22 6.01 4.31
CA ALA A 94 -0.48 5.07 3.45
C ALA A 94 0.86 4.57 4.04
N LEU A 95 1.04 3.25 4.11
CA LEU A 95 2.23 2.60 4.67
C LEU A 95 3.01 1.78 3.66
N TYR A 96 2.30 1.14 2.74
CA TYR A 96 2.87 0.07 1.94
C TYR A 96 2.05 -0.13 0.66
N ILE A 97 2.69 -0.11 -0.50
CA ILE A 97 2.07 -0.51 -1.76
C ILE A 97 2.50 -1.95 -2.03
N ILE A 98 1.59 -2.83 -2.45
CA ILE A 98 1.90 -4.18 -2.89
C ILE A 98 1.27 -4.37 -4.26
N SER A 99 2.11 -4.35 -5.29
CA SER A 99 1.69 -4.64 -6.65
C SER A 99 1.54 -6.14 -6.86
N VAL A 100 0.51 -6.56 -7.57
CA VAL A 100 0.26 -7.95 -7.95
C VAL A 100 -0.13 -8.01 -9.42
N GLY A 101 0.45 -8.95 -10.15
CA GLY A 101 0.13 -9.13 -11.57
C GLY A 101 0.70 -10.41 -12.16
N MET A 102 0.42 -10.60 -13.44
CA MET A 102 1.12 -11.60 -14.25
C MET A 102 2.52 -11.09 -14.57
N ASP A 103 3.51 -11.99 -14.50
CA ASP A 103 4.89 -11.71 -14.94
C ASP A 103 4.97 -11.50 -16.48
#